data_AF-A0A3D0LXN7-F1
#
_entry.id   AF-A0A3D0LXN7-F1
#
_cell.length_a   1.000
_cell.length_b   1.000
_cell.length_c   1.000
_cell.angle_alpha   90.00
_cell.angle_beta   90.00
_cell.angle_gamma   90.00
#
_symmetry.space_group_name_H-M   'P 1'
#
loop_
_entity.id
_entity.type
_entity.pdbx_description
1 polymer ?
#
loop_
_entity_poly.entity_id
_entity_poly.type
_entity_poly.pdbx_seq_one_letter_code
_entity_poly.pdbx_strand_id
1 'polypeptide(L)'
;MMEELKARNIRAMWNAVNELEDTAMHPGKKKSLSTETLFIAIAAIREIAEQTRHKNTANHRAEPENPPLDAIELAKTAIALQQLKAENEQLRAVITQRDPDFFNRKCRVCGCDWNHPCNDHDYWVEDDLCSACAAHKPEGSET
;
A
#
# COMPACT_ATOMS: atom_id res chain seq x y z
N MET A 1 -40.79 20.09 30.31
CA MET A 1 -39.62 20.63 31.03
C MET A 1 -38.33 19.81 30.82
N MET A 2 -38.20 18.56 31.28
CA MET A 2 -36.94 17.79 31.12
C MET A 2 -36.65 17.39 29.65
N GLU A 3 -37.69 17.01 28.90
CA GLU A 3 -37.56 16.68 27.47
C GLU A 3 -37.26 17.92 26.59
N GLU A 4 -37.79 19.10 26.98
CA GLU A 4 -37.44 20.36 26.31
C GLU A 4 -35.99 20.76 26.58
N LEU A 5 -35.46 20.45 27.76
CA LEU A 5 -34.07 20.68 28.12
C LEU A 5 -33.14 19.78 27.29
N LYS A 6 -33.50 18.50 27.13
CA LYS A 6 -32.78 17.56 26.24
C LYS A 6 -32.83 18.00 24.78
N ALA A 7 -33.99 18.41 24.29
CA ALA A 7 -34.14 18.89 22.91
C ALA A 7 -33.33 20.16 22.63
N ARG A 8 -33.26 21.09 23.60
CA ARG A 8 -32.39 22.28 23.52
C ARG A 8 -30.92 21.90 23.51
N ASN A 9 -30.50 20.96 24.36
CA ASN A 9 -29.11 20.49 24.41
C ASN A 9 -28.68 19.78 23.12
N ILE A 10 -29.53 18.93 22.56
CA ILE A 10 -29.27 18.24 21.29
C ILE A 10 -29.11 19.25 20.16
N ARG A 11 -29.99 20.26 20.08
CA ARG A 11 -29.90 21.31 19.05
C ARG A 11 -28.65 22.17 19.21
N ALA A 12 -28.30 22.54 20.45
CA ALA A 12 -27.08 23.31 20.73
C ALA A 12 -25.82 22.53 20.33
N MET A 13 -25.79 21.23 20.61
CA MET A 13 -24.69 20.35 20.23
C MET A 13 -24.57 20.23 18.70
N TRP A 14 -25.70 20.08 17.99
CA TRP A 14 -25.71 19.98 16.52
C TRP A 14 -25.26 21.28 15.85
N ASN A 15 -25.68 22.43 16.37
CA ASN A 15 -25.20 23.73 15.89
C ASN A 15 -23.68 23.89 16.12
N ALA A 16 -23.16 23.45 17.26
CA ALA A 16 -21.71 23.51 17.54
C ALA A 16 -20.89 22.61 16.61
N VAL A 17 -21.41 21.44 16.24
CA VAL A 17 -20.79 20.54 15.24
C VAL A 17 -20.75 21.22 13.87
N ASN A 18 -21.86 21.82 13.44
CA ASN A 18 -21.90 22.53 12.16
C ASN A 18 -20.97 23.74 12.12
N GLU A 19 -20.86 24.50 13.21
CA GLU A 19 -19.92 25.63 13.29
C GLU A 19 -18.46 25.17 13.25
N LEU A 20 -18.15 24.01 13.83
CA LEU A 20 -16.82 23.38 13.75
C LEU A 20 -16.49 22.94 12.32
N GLU A 21 -17.46 22.33 11.64
CA GLU A 21 -17.33 21.91 10.24
C GLU A 21 -17.15 23.13 9.31
N ASP A 22 -17.94 24.18 9.50
CA ASP A 22 -17.82 25.45 8.76
C ASP A 22 -16.46 26.12 9.01
N THR A 23 -15.97 26.09 10.25
CA THR A 23 -14.64 26.65 10.62
C THR A 23 -13.49 25.84 10.01
N ALA A 24 -13.62 24.51 9.92
CA ALA A 24 -12.65 23.66 9.25
C ALA A 24 -12.62 23.90 7.73
N MET A 25 -13.78 24.17 7.13
CA MET A 25 -13.94 24.49 5.71
C MET A 25 -13.54 25.95 5.39
N HIS A 26 -13.56 26.84 6.38
CA HIS A 26 -13.24 28.26 6.24
C HIS A 26 -12.25 28.75 7.33
N PRO A 27 -10.97 28.35 7.25
CA PRO A 27 -9.98 28.52 8.34
C PRO A 27 -9.60 29.98 8.69
N GLY A 28 -10.16 30.97 7.99
CA GLY A 28 -9.88 32.40 8.18
C GLY A 28 -10.73 33.11 9.26
N LYS A 29 -11.74 32.47 9.85
CA LYS A 29 -12.60 33.08 10.88
C LYS A 29 -12.49 32.33 12.22
N LYS A 30 -11.74 32.89 13.17
CA LYS A 30 -11.60 32.32 14.52
C LYS A 30 -12.78 32.72 15.40
N LYS A 31 -13.81 31.88 15.50
CA LYS A 31 -14.77 31.93 16.60
C LYS A 31 -14.33 30.92 17.66
N SER A 32 -13.98 31.41 18.85
CA SER A 32 -13.63 30.55 19.98
C SER A 32 -14.89 29.92 20.56
N LEU A 33 -14.97 28.60 20.57
CA LEU A 33 -16.01 27.86 21.31
C LEU A 33 -16.00 28.26 22.78
N SER A 34 -17.18 28.32 23.41
CA SER A 34 -17.25 28.59 24.84
C SER A 34 -16.57 27.47 25.62
N THR A 35 -15.94 27.84 26.74
CA THR A 35 -15.25 26.90 27.62
C THR A 35 -16.15 25.75 28.08
N GLU A 36 -17.44 26.03 28.31
CA GLU A 36 -18.44 25.03 28.70
C GLU A 36 -18.68 24.01 27.58
N THR A 37 -18.78 24.45 26.32
CA THR A 37 -18.91 23.58 25.15
C THR A 37 -17.67 22.69 24.98
N LEU A 38 -16.47 23.23 25.23
CA LEU A 38 -15.23 22.45 25.18
C LEU A 38 -15.19 21.37 26.26
N PHE A 39 -15.61 21.67 27.49
CA PHE A 39 -15.66 20.67 28.57
C PHE A 39 -16.64 19.54 28.27
N ILE A 40 -17.83 19.86 27.75
CA ILE A 40 -18.83 18.85 27.35
C ILE A 40 -18.27 17.97 26.23
N ALA A 41 -17.63 18.55 25.21
CA ALA A 41 -17.04 17.80 24.11
C ALA A 41 -15.92 16.85 24.59
N ILE A 42 -15.04 17.32 25.48
CA ILE A 42 -13.96 16.50 26.04
C ILE A 42 -14.53 15.32 26.86
N ALA A 43 -15.57 15.56 27.67
CA ALA A 43 -16.20 14.52 28.46
C ALA A 43 -16.84 13.44 27.55
N ALA A 44 -17.56 13.85 26.50
CA ALA A 44 -18.17 12.93 25.55
C ALA A 44 -17.13 12.08 24.80
N ILE A 45 -15.99 12.68 24.39
CA ILE A 45 -14.90 11.94 23.74
C ILE A 45 -14.32 10.88 24.68
N ARG A 46 -14.11 11.22 25.97
CA ARG A 46 -13.59 10.27 26.97
C ARG A 46 -14.55 9.11 27.19
N GLU A 47 -15.84 9.37 27.29
CA GLU A 47 -16.86 8.34 27.46
C GLU A 47 -16.93 7.39 26.25
N ILE A 48 -16.90 7.92 25.03
CA ILE A 48 -16.86 7.10 23.80
C ILE A 48 -15.59 6.24 23.75
N ALA A 49 -14.44 6.79 24.16
CA ALA A 49 -13.19 6.03 24.23
C ALA A 49 -13.26 4.91 25.29
N GLU A 50 -13.90 5.15 26.44
CA GLU A 50 -14.13 4.14 27.47
C GLU A 50 -15.09 3.05 27.01
N GLN A 51 -16.23 3.41 26.42
CA GLN A 51 -17.18 2.44 25.86
C GLN A 51 -16.52 1.57 24.77
N THR A 52 -15.69 2.17 23.92
CA THR A 52 -14.92 1.43 22.89
C THR A 52 -13.91 0.47 23.51
N ARG A 53 -13.19 0.89 24.56
CA ARG A 53 -12.28 0.00 25.31
C ARG A 53 -13.03 -1.15 25.96
N HIS A 54 -14.16 -0.90 26.63
CA HIS A 54 -14.96 -1.96 27.24
C HIS A 54 -15.53 -2.94 26.21
N LYS A 55 -15.96 -2.46 25.04
CA LYS A 55 -16.42 -3.30 23.93
C LYS A 55 -15.29 -4.16 23.35
N ASN A 56 -14.10 -3.60 23.20
CA ASN A 56 -12.92 -4.36 22.75
C ASN A 56 -12.48 -5.39 23.79
N THR A 57 -12.51 -5.07 25.08
CA THR A 57 -12.24 -6.03 26.18
C THR A 57 -13.29 -7.14 26.24
N ALA A 58 -14.56 -6.83 25.96
CA ALA A 58 -15.62 -7.84 25.84
C ALA A 58 -15.42 -8.75 24.62
N ASN A 59 -14.97 -8.18 23.49
CA ASN A 59 -14.61 -8.94 22.29
C ASN A 59 -13.34 -9.79 22.49
N HIS A 60 -12.35 -9.34 23.27
CA HIS A 60 -11.15 -10.11 23.59
C HIS A 60 -11.40 -11.32 24.49
N ARG A 61 -12.57 -11.43 25.14
CA ARG A 61 -12.96 -12.65 25.88
C ARG A 61 -13.51 -13.75 24.99
N ALA A 62 -13.74 -13.49 23.72
CA ALA A 62 -14.02 -14.49 22.70
C ALA A 62 -12.90 -14.46 21.67
N GLU A 63 -11.73 -14.98 22.05
CA GLU A 63 -10.82 -15.49 21.03
C GLU A 63 -11.62 -16.57 20.28
N PRO A 64 -11.82 -16.47 18.95
CA PRO A 64 -12.40 -17.57 18.22
C PRO A 64 -11.45 -18.75 18.45
N GLU A 65 -11.92 -19.78 19.14
CA GLU A 65 -11.24 -21.06 19.14
C GLU A 65 -11.08 -21.43 17.66
N ASN A 66 -9.85 -21.35 17.14
CA ASN A 66 -9.59 -21.84 15.80
C ASN A 66 -10.08 -23.29 15.81
N PRO A 67 -11.06 -23.67 14.95
CA PRO A 67 -11.51 -25.04 14.93
C PRO A 67 -10.28 -25.91 14.72
N PRO A 68 -10.13 -27.03 15.46
CA PRO A 68 -8.94 -27.86 15.35
C PRO A 68 -8.72 -28.14 13.87
N LEU A 69 -7.58 -27.66 13.34
CA LEU A 69 -7.27 -27.88 11.93
C LEU A 69 -7.31 -29.38 11.72
N ASP A 70 -8.23 -29.79 10.84
CA ASP A 70 -8.28 -31.13 10.31
C ASP A 70 -6.86 -31.51 9.86
N ALA A 71 -6.34 -32.62 10.38
CA ALA A 71 -5.00 -33.11 10.06
C ALA A 71 -4.82 -33.30 8.54
N ILE A 72 -5.91 -33.56 7.81
CA ILE A 72 -5.96 -33.65 6.36
C ILE A 72 -5.77 -32.27 5.74
N GLU A 73 -6.44 -31.22 6.21
CA GLU A 73 -6.24 -29.85 5.73
C GLU A 73 -4.81 -29.35 6.02
N LEU A 74 -4.26 -29.67 7.18
CA LEU A 74 -2.87 -29.36 7.51
C LEU A 74 -1.89 -30.08 6.57
N ALA A 75 -2.13 -31.37 6.29
CA ALA A 75 -1.31 -32.15 5.36
C ALA A 75 -1.40 -31.61 3.92
N LYS A 76 -2.59 -31.26 3.43
CA LYS A 76 -2.78 -30.61 2.13
C LYS A 76 -2.01 -29.30 2.03
N THR A 77 -2.11 -28.47 3.07
CA THR A 77 -1.41 -27.18 3.12
C THR A 77 0.11 -27.37 3.13
N ALA A 78 0.61 -28.36 3.87
CA ALA A 78 2.04 -28.70 3.89
C ALA A 78 2.55 -29.17 2.53
N ILE A 79 1.78 -30.01 1.82
CA ILE A 79 2.12 -30.47 0.47
C ILE A 79 2.18 -29.30 -0.51
N ALA A 80 1.17 -28.42 -0.49
CA ALA A 80 1.15 -27.23 -1.35
C ALA A 80 2.34 -26.29 -1.07
N LEU A 81 2.69 -26.09 0.20
CA LEU A 81 3.88 -25.33 0.59
C LEU A 81 5.17 -25.97 0.10
N GLN A 82 5.28 -27.30 0.15
CA GLN A 82 6.44 -28.04 -0.36
C GLN A 82 6.58 -27.86 -1.88
N GLN A 83 5.48 -27.95 -2.62
CA GLN A 83 5.44 -27.72 -4.06
C GLN A 83 5.85 -26.29 -4.42
N LEU A 84 5.26 -25.29 -3.75
CA LEU A 84 5.60 -23.88 -3.97
C LEU A 84 7.08 -23.58 -3.67
N LYS A 85 7.66 -24.22 -2.65
CA LYS A 85 9.09 -24.11 -2.36
C LYS A 85 9.95 -24.68 -3.49
N ALA A 86 9.58 -25.84 -4.03
CA ALA A 86 10.28 -26.47 -5.14
C ALA A 86 10.19 -25.62 -6.42
N GLU A 87 9.02 -25.08 -6.75
CA GLU A 87 8.84 -24.18 -7.90
C GLU A 87 9.68 -22.90 -7.75
N ASN A 88 9.69 -22.30 -6.55
CA ASN A 88 10.52 -21.12 -6.29
C ASN A 88 12.03 -21.42 -6.41
N GLU A 89 12.47 -22.60 -6.00
CA GLU A 89 13.85 -23.03 -6.15
C GLU A 89 14.22 -23.17 -7.63
N GLN A 90 13.35 -23.77 -8.44
CA GLN A 90 13.52 -23.86 -9.89
C GLN A 90 13.58 -22.48 -10.55
N LEU A 91 12.68 -21.57 -10.19
CA LEU A 91 12.68 -20.19 -10.70
C LEU A 91 13.97 -19.45 -10.34
N ARG A 92 14.46 -19.61 -9.10
CA ARG A 92 15.75 -19.04 -8.67
C ARG A 92 16.91 -19.60 -9.47
N ALA A 93 16.93 -20.91 -9.73
CA ALA A 93 17.97 -21.53 -10.54
C ALA A 93 18.00 -20.94 -11.97
N VAL A 94 16.83 -20.71 -12.58
CA VAL A 94 16.73 -20.05 -13.89
C VAL A 94 17.26 -18.61 -13.84
N ILE A 95 16.88 -17.84 -12.81
CA ILE A 95 17.36 -16.46 -12.63
C ILE A 95 18.89 -16.44 -12.49
N THR A 96 19.48 -17.36 -11.72
CA THR A 96 20.93 -17.43 -11.51
C THR A 96 21.72 -17.82 -12.75
N GLN A 97 21.10 -18.46 -13.74
CA GLN A 97 21.76 -18.76 -15.02
C GLN A 97 21.84 -17.52 -15.94
N ARG A 98 21.03 -16.49 -15.69
CA ARG A 98 21.03 -15.28 -16.49
C ARG A 98 22.06 -14.30 -15.94
N ASP A 99 22.81 -13.67 -16.83
CA ASP A 99 23.76 -12.63 -16.47
C ASP A 99 23.04 -11.49 -15.70
N PRO A 100 23.57 -11.01 -14.55
CA PRO A 100 22.91 -9.98 -13.74
C PRO A 100 22.63 -8.69 -14.50
N ASP A 101 23.47 -8.36 -15.47
CA ASP A 101 23.36 -7.13 -16.26
C ASP A 101 22.41 -7.31 -17.45
N PHE A 102 21.94 -8.53 -17.72
CA PHE A 102 21.04 -8.82 -18.83
C PHE A 102 19.84 -7.88 -18.92
N PHE A 103 19.22 -7.55 -17.78
CA PHE A 103 18.06 -6.65 -17.72
C PHE A 103 18.42 -5.16 -17.68
N ASN A 104 19.67 -4.83 -17.40
CA ASN A 104 20.15 -3.45 -17.22
C ASN A 104 21.00 -2.94 -18.39
N ARG A 105 21.48 -3.85 -19.26
CA ARG A 105 22.27 -3.49 -20.44
C ARG A 105 21.50 -2.56 -21.37
N LYS A 106 22.21 -1.54 -21.83
CA LYS A 106 21.74 -0.58 -22.84
C LYS A 106 22.83 -0.35 -23.86
N CYS A 107 22.44 -0.21 -25.13
CA CYS A 107 23.39 0.11 -26.19
C CYS A 107 23.88 1.54 -26.02
N ARG A 108 25.19 1.75 -25.99
CA ARG A 108 25.85 3.06 -25.87
C ARG A 108 25.53 4.01 -27.02
N VAL A 109 25.09 3.49 -28.16
CA VAL A 109 24.78 4.27 -29.37
C VAL A 109 23.30 4.64 -29.45
N CYS A 110 22.40 3.67 -29.39
CA CYS A 110 20.96 3.89 -29.60
C CYS A 110 20.10 3.75 -28.35
N GLY A 111 20.65 3.26 -27.24
CA GLY A 111 19.92 3.06 -25.99
C GLY A 111 18.97 1.88 -25.96
N CYS A 112 18.94 1.01 -26.98
CA CYS A 112 18.11 -0.20 -26.96
C CYS A 112 18.48 -1.11 -25.80
N ASP A 113 17.50 -1.88 -25.33
CA ASP A 113 17.64 -2.83 -24.22
C ASP A 113 16.92 -4.14 -24.56
N TRP A 114 16.93 -5.11 -23.63
CA TRP A 114 16.25 -6.39 -23.82
C TRP A 114 14.75 -6.27 -24.14
N ASN A 115 14.06 -5.26 -23.59
CA ASN A 115 12.62 -5.08 -23.74
C ASN A 115 12.26 -4.14 -24.91
N HIS A 116 13.23 -3.38 -25.41
CA HIS A 116 13.09 -2.43 -26.51
C HIS A 116 14.26 -2.60 -27.49
N PRO A 117 14.30 -3.72 -28.24
CA PRO A 117 15.35 -3.94 -29.24
C PRO A 117 15.16 -3.01 -30.44
N CYS A 118 16.21 -2.77 -31.24
CA CYS A 118 16.03 -1.98 -32.48
C CYS A 118 15.29 -2.81 -33.54
N ASN A 119 15.53 -4.12 -33.58
CA ASN A 119 14.86 -5.09 -34.45
C ASN A 119 14.56 -6.40 -33.71
N ASP A 120 13.65 -7.21 -34.25
CA ASP A 120 13.22 -8.51 -33.68
C ASP A 120 14.36 -9.54 -33.50
N HIS A 121 15.53 -9.31 -34.12
CA HIS A 121 16.67 -10.24 -34.13
C HIS A 121 17.99 -9.59 -33.71
N ASP A 122 17.94 -8.42 -33.06
CA ASP A 122 19.17 -7.81 -32.56
C ASP A 122 19.76 -8.61 -31.40
N TYR A 123 21.08 -8.68 -31.37
CA TYR A 123 21.85 -9.31 -30.30
C TYR A 123 22.95 -8.37 -29.80
N TRP A 124 23.47 -8.67 -28.62
CA TRP A 124 24.60 -7.93 -28.05
C TRP A 124 25.91 -8.42 -28.67
N VAL A 125 26.69 -7.50 -29.24
CA VAL A 125 28.03 -7.75 -29.79
C VAL A 125 29.10 -7.52 -28.71
N GLU A 126 28.89 -6.49 -27.90
CA GLU A 126 29.68 -6.15 -26.72
C GLU A 126 28.71 -5.87 -25.55
N ASP A 127 29.24 -5.67 -24.33
CA ASP A 127 28.44 -5.45 -23.12
C ASP A 127 27.49 -4.25 -23.22
N ASP A 128 27.86 -3.23 -24.00
CA ASP A 128 27.09 -2.01 -24.24
C ASP A 128 26.93 -1.68 -25.74
N LEU A 129 27.01 -2.67 -26.65
CA LEU A 129 26.82 -2.44 -28.10
C LEU A 129 25.91 -3.49 -28.75
N CYS A 130 24.84 -3.03 -29.41
CA CYS A 130 23.96 -3.90 -30.19
C CYS A 130 24.48 -4.15 -31.61
N SER A 131 24.03 -5.27 -32.21
CA SER A 131 24.38 -5.70 -33.57
C SER A 131 24.03 -4.68 -34.64
N ALA A 132 22.90 -3.99 -34.51
CA ALA A 132 22.48 -2.96 -35.45
C ALA A 132 23.50 -1.80 -35.49
N CYS A 133 23.89 -1.27 -34.32
CA CYS A 133 24.87 -0.19 -34.24
C CYS A 133 26.28 -0.65 -34.60
N ALA A 134 26.64 -1.90 -34.31
CA ALA A 134 27.93 -2.46 -34.74
C ALA A 134 28.06 -2.55 -36.27
N ALA A 135 26.95 -2.78 -36.99
CA ALA A 135 26.92 -2.85 -38.44
C ALA A 135 27.00 -1.47 -39.12
N HIS A 136 26.57 -0.40 -38.43
CA HIS A 136 26.70 0.97 -38.90
C HIS A 136 28.13 1.50 -38.69
N LYS A 137 29.07 1.13 -39.58
CA LYS A 137 30.31 1.90 -39.72
C LYS A 137 29.97 3.34 -40.15
N PRO A 138 30.67 4.37 -39.65
CA PRO A 138 30.52 5.72 -40.18
C PRO A 138 30.95 5.72 -41.64
N GLU A 139 30.04 6.10 -42.54
CA GLU A 139 30.39 6.50 -43.90
C GLU A 139 31.32 7.72 -43.80
N GLY A 140 32.64 7.51 -43.92
CA GLY A 140 33.60 8.61 -43.84
C GLY A 140 35.04 8.31 -43.44
N SER A 141 35.46 7.05 -43.29
CA SER A 141 36.89 6.71 -43.13
C SER A 141 37.42 5.91 -44.32
N GLU A 142 37.69 6.59 -45.43
CA GLU A 142 38.62 6.12 -46.45
C GLU A 142 39.74 7.17 -46.60
N THR A 143 40.97 6.68 -46.45
CA THR A 143 42.25 7.31 -46.79
C THR A 143 42.42 7.50 -48.28
#